data_AF-A0A396HIG9-F1
#
_entry.id   AF-A0A396HIG9-F1
#
_cell.length_a   1.000
_cell.length_b   1.000
_cell.length_c   1.000
_cell.angle_alpha   90.00
_cell.angle_beta   90.00
_cell.angle_gamma   90.00
#
_symmetry.space_group_name_H-M   'P 1'
#
loop_
_entity.id
_entity.type
_entity.pdbx_description
1 polymer ?
#
loop_
_entity_poly.entity_id
_entity_poly.type
_entity_poly.pdbx_seq_one_letter_code
_entity_poly.pdbx_strand_id
1 'polypeptide(L)'
;MKGVFWLLVVSVVIASWIPLSHCAKKPVGIARKEDVPYIKCQVCEILAKQLYQQVQSKKAEISPKKISEYQIIEIAENVCNLKKVEADWILRIDIVEKADRLELEEHDSEGQCNSE
;
A
#
# COMPACT_ATOMS: atom_id res chain seq x y z
N MET A 1 -11.30 33.56 -32.64
CA MET A 1 -11.15 32.08 -32.57
C MET A 1 -9.71 31.59 -32.72
N LYS A 2 -8.93 32.06 -33.71
CA LYS A 2 -7.54 31.59 -33.93
C LYS A 2 -6.58 31.87 -32.75
N GLY A 3 -6.69 33.02 -32.09
CA GLY A 3 -5.85 33.38 -30.94
C GLY A 3 -6.14 32.55 -29.68
N VAL A 4 -7.40 32.20 -29.43
CA VAL A 4 -7.79 31.30 -28.32
C VAL A 4 -7.27 29.89 -28.56
N PHE A 5 -7.34 29.41 -29.82
CA PHE A 5 -6.79 28.12 -30.19
C PHE A 5 -5.27 28.06 -30.00
N TRP A 6 -4.55 29.12 -30.37
CA TRP A 6 -3.11 29.21 -30.17
C TRP A 6 -2.72 29.23 -28.68
N LEU A 7 -3.47 29.95 -27.85
CA LEU A 7 -3.27 29.98 -26.40
C LEU A 7 -3.49 28.60 -25.75
N LEU A 8 -4.51 27.86 -26.20
CA LEU A 8 -4.78 26.50 -25.72
C LEU A 8 -3.67 25.51 -26.12
N VAL A 9 -3.19 25.60 -27.35
CA VAL A 9 -2.09 24.73 -27.83
C VAL A 9 -0.80 25.00 -27.06
N VAL A 10 -0.46 26.27 -26.83
CA VAL A 10 0.73 26.65 -26.05
C VAL A 10 0.61 26.17 -24.59
N SER A 11 -0.57 26.29 -23.98
CA SER A 11 -0.81 25.83 -22.61
C SER A 11 -0.64 24.32 -22.45
N VAL A 12 -1.11 23.51 -23.40
CA VAL A 12 -0.96 22.04 -23.38
C VAL A 12 0.50 21.63 -23.54
N VAL A 13 1.24 22.31 -24.41
CA VAL A 13 2.66 22.05 -24.63
C VAL A 13 3.48 22.36 -23.37
N ILE A 14 3.19 23.47 -22.68
CA ILE A 14 3.89 23.83 -21.42
C ILE A 14 3.60 22.81 -20.31
N ALA A 15 2.35 22.33 -20.21
CA ALA A 15 1.98 21.32 -19.21
C ALA A 15 2.69 19.96 -19.45
N SER A 16 3.00 19.63 -20.69
CA SER A 16 3.70 18.38 -21.05
C SER A 16 5.18 18.34 -20.65
N TRP A 17 5.75 19.49 -20.28
CA TRP A 17 7.15 19.60 -19.81
C TRP A 17 7.30 19.64 -18.30
N ILE A 18 6.21 19.50 -17.53
CA ILE A 18 6.30 19.36 -16.09
C ILE A 18 6.69 17.90 -15.81
N PRO A 19 7.89 17.62 -15.27
CA PRO A 19 8.26 16.25 -14.92
C PRO A 19 7.35 15.75 -13.79
N LEU A 20 6.33 14.96 -14.14
CA LEU A 20 5.58 14.12 -13.21
C LEU A 20 6.47 12.95 -12.76
N SER A 21 7.50 13.23 -11.97
CA SER A 21 8.17 12.16 -11.23
C SER A 21 8.97 12.71 -10.06
N HIS A 22 8.27 13.14 -9.02
CA HIS A 22 8.81 12.98 -7.68
C HIS A 22 8.56 11.53 -7.25
N CYS A 23 9.29 10.58 -7.85
CA CYS A 23 9.49 9.27 -7.23
C CYS A 23 10.43 9.46 -6.05
N ALA A 24 9.95 10.10 -4.98
CA ALA A 24 10.59 10.05 -3.69
C ALA A 24 10.68 8.56 -3.32
N LYS A 25 11.89 8.05 -3.10
CA LYS A 25 12.06 6.68 -2.61
C LYS A 25 11.26 6.59 -1.31
N LYS A 26 10.30 5.64 -1.23
CA LYS A 26 9.54 5.39 -0.01
C LYS A 26 10.55 5.28 1.14
N PRO A 27 10.49 6.14 2.17
CA PRO A 27 11.41 6.07 3.29
C PRO A 27 11.28 4.70 3.95
N VAL A 28 12.41 4.05 4.22
CA VAL A 28 12.41 2.76 4.90
C VAL A 28 12.28 3.05 6.40
N GLY A 29 11.08 2.85 6.94
CA GLY A 29 10.84 2.94 8.38
C GLY A 29 11.69 1.91 9.14
N ILE A 30 12.21 2.30 10.30
CA ILE A 30 12.87 1.38 11.23
C ILE A 30 11.78 0.72 12.07
N ALA A 31 11.76 -0.61 12.12
CA ALA A 31 10.78 -1.35 12.92
C ALA A 31 11.08 -1.22 14.43
N ARG A 32 10.06 -0.88 15.23
CA ARG A 32 10.09 -0.96 16.70
C ARG A 32 9.91 -2.43 17.10
N LYS A 33 10.98 -3.06 17.59
CA LYS A 33 11.00 -4.51 17.91
C LYS A 33 10.44 -4.81 19.29
N GLU A 34 10.52 -3.83 20.17
CA GLU A 34 10.02 -3.80 21.54
C GLU A 34 8.50 -4.04 21.61
N ASP A 35 7.75 -3.61 20.60
CA ASP A 35 6.29 -3.69 20.57
C ASP A 35 5.76 -5.05 20.10
N VAL A 36 6.61 -5.83 19.40
CA VAL A 36 6.25 -7.12 18.80
C VAL A 36 5.53 -8.06 19.76
N PRO A 37 5.94 -8.24 21.04
CA PRO A 37 5.24 -9.10 22.00
C PRO A 37 3.76 -8.79 22.21
N TYR A 38 3.36 -7.52 22.07
CA TYR A 38 2.00 -7.05 22.39
C TYR A 38 1.05 -7.13 21.20
N ILE A 39 1.57 -7.20 19.97
CA ILE A 39 0.76 -7.16 18.74
C ILE A 39 0.74 -8.47 17.95
N LYS A 40 1.45 -9.53 18.36
CA LYS A 40 1.61 -10.77 17.56
C LYS A 40 0.31 -11.36 17.05
N CYS A 41 -0.71 -11.47 17.91
CA CYS A 41 -1.98 -12.06 17.54
C CYS A 41 -2.71 -11.21 16.50
N GLN A 42 -2.76 -9.89 16.71
CA GLN A 42 -3.37 -8.94 15.78
C GLN A 42 -2.67 -8.98 14.42
N VAL A 43 -1.32 -9.03 14.41
CA VAL A 43 -0.54 -9.19 13.16
C VAL A 43 -0.93 -10.48 12.43
N CYS A 44 -1.02 -11.62 13.14
CA CYS A 44 -1.41 -12.90 12.52
C CYS A 44 -2.82 -12.85 11.92
N GLU A 45 -3.79 -12.26 12.63
CA GLU A 45 -5.17 -12.13 12.16
C GLU A 45 -5.27 -11.26 10.91
N ILE A 46 -4.61 -10.11 10.91
CA ILE A 46 -4.59 -9.20 9.76
C ILE A 46 -3.86 -9.85 8.59
N LEU A 47 -2.71 -10.50 8.80
CA LEU A 47 -1.97 -11.17 7.74
C LEU A 47 -2.82 -12.28 7.09
N ALA A 48 -3.53 -13.07 7.89
CA ALA A 48 -4.44 -14.09 7.37
C ALA A 48 -5.58 -13.49 6.54
N LYS A 49 -6.17 -12.38 7.02
CA LYS A 49 -7.19 -11.61 6.28
C LYS A 49 -6.64 -11.11 4.93
N GLN A 50 -5.45 -10.52 4.92
CA GLN A 50 -4.82 -9.95 3.73
C GLN A 50 -4.47 -11.02 2.69
N LEU A 51 -3.88 -12.14 3.12
CA LEU A 51 -3.61 -13.28 2.23
C LEU A 51 -4.90 -13.78 1.56
N TYR A 52 -5.95 -14.00 2.35
CA TYR A 52 -7.24 -14.44 1.81
C TYR A 52 -7.83 -13.43 0.83
N GLN A 53 -7.86 -12.15 1.20
CA GLN A 53 -8.42 -11.09 0.36
C GLN A 53 -7.66 -10.94 -0.95
N GLN A 54 -6.32 -10.94 -0.93
CA GLN A 54 -5.52 -10.79 -2.15
C GLN A 54 -5.66 -12.00 -3.08
N VAL A 55 -5.71 -13.22 -2.55
CA VAL A 55 -6.00 -14.42 -3.35
C VAL A 55 -7.39 -14.34 -3.98
N GLN A 56 -8.41 -13.89 -3.25
CA GLN A 56 -9.77 -13.77 -3.78
C GLN A 56 -9.89 -12.67 -4.84
N SER A 57 -9.24 -11.52 -4.62
CA SER A 57 -9.13 -10.45 -5.62
C SER A 57 -8.46 -10.95 -6.89
N LYS A 58 -7.35 -11.70 -6.77
CA LYS A 58 -6.67 -12.27 -7.94
C LYS A 58 -7.55 -13.27 -8.69
N LYS A 59 -8.26 -14.13 -7.95
CA LYS A 59 -9.21 -15.09 -8.52
C LYS A 59 -10.33 -14.40 -9.29
N ALA A 60 -10.85 -13.28 -8.78
CA ALA A 60 -11.87 -12.49 -9.47
C ALA A 60 -11.32 -11.83 -10.75
N GLU A 61 -10.10 -11.27 -10.70
CA GLU A 61 -9.42 -10.62 -11.84
C GLU A 61 -9.21 -11.58 -13.03
N ILE A 62 -8.82 -12.83 -12.75
CA ILE A 62 -8.48 -13.80 -13.79
C ILE A 62 -9.65 -14.70 -14.22
N SER A 63 -10.83 -14.51 -13.63
CA SER A 63 -12.03 -15.28 -13.93
C SER A 63 -12.33 -15.26 -15.45
N PRO A 64 -12.67 -16.39 -16.09
CA PRO A 64 -13.05 -17.69 -15.51
C PRO A 64 -11.88 -18.66 -15.25
N LYS A 65 -10.62 -18.22 -15.42
CA LYS A 65 -9.47 -19.10 -15.18
C LYS A 65 -9.34 -19.41 -13.70
N LYS A 66 -8.86 -20.62 -13.39
CA LYS A 66 -8.50 -21.00 -12.02
C LYS A 66 -7.16 -20.38 -11.66
N ILE A 67 -7.06 -19.92 -10.41
CA ILE A 67 -5.78 -19.50 -9.84
C ILE A 67 -4.86 -20.71 -9.70
N SER A 68 -3.58 -20.53 -10.01
CA SER A 68 -2.56 -21.57 -9.84
C SER A 68 -1.86 -21.46 -8.48
N GLU A 69 -1.22 -22.53 -8.06
CA GLU A 69 -0.37 -22.54 -6.86
C GLU A 69 0.74 -21.49 -6.94
N TYR A 70 1.39 -21.35 -8.10
CA TYR A 70 2.45 -20.36 -8.31
C TYR A 70 1.97 -18.93 -8.03
N GLN A 71 0.75 -18.58 -8.46
CA GLN A 71 0.17 -17.26 -8.18
C GLN A 71 -0.13 -17.05 -6.69
N ILE A 72 -0.53 -18.10 -5.98
CA ILE A 72 -0.74 -18.04 -4.52
C ILE A 72 0.60 -17.85 -3.79
N ILE A 73 1.65 -18.56 -4.22
CA ILE A 73 3.01 -18.41 -3.66
C ILE A 73 3.52 -16.99 -3.90
N GLU A 74 3.34 -16.43 -5.10
CA GLU A 74 3.77 -15.06 -5.40
C GLU A 74 3.10 -14.03 -4.48
N ILE A 75 1.80 -14.18 -4.21
CA ILE A 75 1.08 -13.34 -3.24
C ILE A 75 1.68 -13.52 -1.83
N ALA A 76 1.86 -14.78 -1.40
CA ALA A 76 2.37 -15.08 -0.06
C ALA A 76 3.80 -14.58 0.19
N GLU A 77 4.66 -14.62 -0.82
CA GLU A 77 6.03 -14.11 -0.74
C GLU A 77 6.09 -12.58 -0.74
N ASN A 78 5.14 -11.92 -1.40
CA ASN A 78 5.15 -10.47 -1.58
C ASN A 78 4.27 -9.70 -0.56
N VAL A 79 3.36 -10.36 0.17
CA VAL A 79 2.41 -9.72 1.11
C VAL A 79 3.08 -8.91 2.22
N CYS A 80 4.33 -9.24 2.58
CA CYS A 80 5.12 -8.52 3.58
C CYS A 80 6.28 -7.72 2.97
N ASN A 81 6.42 -7.70 1.64
CA ASN A 81 7.52 -7.05 0.95
C ASN A 81 7.15 -5.60 0.59
N LEU A 82 7.60 -4.62 1.39
CA LEU A 82 7.28 -3.19 1.20
C LEU A 82 7.68 -2.59 -0.17
N LYS A 83 8.40 -3.34 -1.02
CA LYS A 83 8.70 -2.95 -2.41
C LYS A 83 7.63 -3.41 -3.41
N LYS A 84 6.59 -4.09 -2.93
CA LYS A 84 5.56 -4.76 -3.71
C LYS A 84 4.19 -4.25 -3.30
N VAL A 85 3.26 -4.19 -4.26
CA VAL A 85 1.90 -3.67 -4.05
C VAL A 85 1.11 -4.53 -3.06
N GLU A 86 1.43 -5.82 -3.00
CA GLU A 86 0.86 -6.79 -2.06
C GLU A 86 1.12 -6.41 -0.60
N ALA A 87 2.09 -5.54 -0.31
CA ALA A 87 2.41 -5.07 1.03
C ALA A 87 1.92 -3.64 1.35
N ASP A 88 1.25 -2.96 0.42
CA ASP A 88 0.79 -1.58 0.64
C ASP A 88 -0.24 -1.47 1.79
N TRP A 89 -0.92 -2.57 2.14
CA TRP A 89 -1.83 -2.61 3.30
C TRP A 89 -1.13 -2.32 4.63
N ILE A 90 0.17 -2.64 4.75
CA ILE A 90 0.94 -2.41 5.99
C ILE A 90 1.05 -0.92 6.28
N LEU A 91 1.13 -0.07 5.24
CA LEU A 91 1.32 1.37 5.38
C LEU A 91 0.07 2.11 5.89
N ARG A 92 -1.07 1.41 5.92
CA ARG A 92 -2.35 1.91 6.43
C ARG A 92 -2.64 1.46 7.85
N ILE A 93 -1.75 0.66 8.45
CA ILE A 93 -1.91 0.19 9.81
C ILE A 93 -1.02 1.01 10.71
N ASP A 94 -1.61 1.54 11.78
CA ASP A 94 -0.88 2.23 12.83
C ASP A 94 -0.93 1.44 14.14
N ILE A 95 0.09 1.63 14.98
CA ILE A 95 0.14 1.06 16.33
C ILE A 95 -0.33 2.14 17.30
N VAL A 96 -1.54 1.97 17.83
CA VAL A 96 -2.15 2.95 18.73
C VAL A 96 -1.98 2.49 20.18
N GLU A 97 -1.40 3.37 20.99
CA GLU A 97 -1.38 3.19 22.44
C GLU A 97 -2.79 3.42 23.03
N LYS A 98 -3.36 2.36 23.62
CA LYS A 98 -4.53 2.45 24.51
C LYS A 98 -4.04 2.30 25.95
N ALA A 99 -4.90 2.66 26.91
CA ALA A 99 -4.56 2.77 28.33
C ALA A 99 -3.68 1.63 28.89
N ASP A 100 -3.93 0.38 28.51
CA ASP A 100 -3.21 -0.79 29.00
C ASP A 100 -2.65 -1.72 27.90
N ARG A 101 -2.73 -1.34 26.62
CA ARG A 101 -2.36 -2.21 25.50
C ARG A 101 -2.04 -1.47 24.21
N LEU A 102 -1.33 -2.15 23.31
CA LEU A 102 -1.13 -1.72 21.93
C LEU A 102 -2.19 -2.35 21.02
N GLU A 103 -2.79 -1.54 20.15
CA GLU A 103 -3.74 -2.00 19.13
C GLU A 103 -3.26 -1.65 17.72
N LEU A 104 -3.58 -2.51 16.76
CA LEU A 104 -3.37 -2.24 15.33
C LEU A 104 -4.67 -1.66 14.75
N GLU A 105 -4.64 -0.38 14.38
CA GLU A 105 -5.77 0.30 13.76
C GLU A 105 -5.53 0.50 12.25
N GLU A 106 -6.54 0.20 11.43
CA GLU A 106 -6.51 0.41 9.98
C GLU A 106 -7.06 1.81 9.66
N HIS A 107 -6.32 2.58 8.87
CA HIS A 107 -6.66 3.92 8.44
C HIS A 107 -6.87 4.00 6.91
N ASP A 108 -7.62 5.00 6.46
CA ASP A 108 -7.93 5.18 5.03
C ASP A 108 -6.74 5.69 4.21
N SER A 109 -5.73 6.28 4.87
CA SER A 109 -4.55 6.87 4.25
C SER A 109 -3.26 6.30 4.81
N GLU A 110 -2.17 6.36 4.03
CA GLU A 110 -0.83 6.03 4.53
C GLU A 110 -0.45 6.99 5.67
N GLY A 111 0.01 6.43 6.79
CA GLY A 111 0.48 7.20 7.94
C GLY A 111 1.91 7.71 7.76
N GLN A 112 2.23 8.84 8.39
CA GLN A 112 3.61 9.32 8.50
C GLN A 112 4.21 8.86 9.83
N CYS A 113 5.33 8.12 9.79
CA CYS A 113 5.96 7.65 11.02
C CYS A 113 6.47 8.82 11.89
N ASN A 114 6.29 8.71 13.21
CA ASN A 114 6.72 9.69 14.21
C ASN A 114 6.22 11.12 13.95
N SER A 115 5.01 11.27 13.41
CA SER A 115 4.32 12.57 13.26
C SER A 115 3.29 12.85 14.36
N GLU A 116 3.35 12.06 15.44
CA GLU A 116 2.58 12.17 16.68
C GLU A 116 2.92 13.43 17.49
#